data_AF-A0AAN4T8X6-F1
#
_entry.id   AF-A0AAN4T8X6-F1
#
_cell.length_a   1.000
_cell.length_b   1.000
_cell.length_c   1.000
_cell.angle_alpha   90.00
_cell.angle_beta   90.00
_cell.angle_gamma   90.00
#
_symmetry.space_group_name_H-M   'P 1'
#
loop_
_entity.id
_entity.type
_entity.pdbx_description
1 polymer ?
#
loop_
_entity_poly.entity_id
_entity_poly.type
_entity_poly.pdbx_seq_one_letter_code
_entity_poly.pdbx_strand_id
1 'polypeptide(L)'
;MTSSPSSASIWSRKRDLVYLIFFIIHIPTIFMVDAVPLLPTALQTNLAHQIRAFYVTSYNDKFFAEAPPPWFTAFIAMELFYHAPLSIWAIPALIRDNAMVPVHLLAFGVQAFVTSLACLVQVWSWEDRTVAQKRSITMLYGPYVALGAFMTLDMVFRLRGRLVGKRKLA
;
A
#
# COMPACT_ATOMS: atom_id res chain seq x y z
N MET A 1 -36.18 17.95 -1.50
CA MET A 1 -35.22 16.96 -2.00
C MET A 1 -34.03 17.71 -2.59
N THR A 2 -33.01 17.99 -1.80
CA THR A 2 -31.77 18.62 -2.30
C THR A 2 -30.99 17.54 -3.04
N SER A 3 -30.85 17.70 -4.36
CA SER A 3 -29.96 16.86 -5.16
C SER A 3 -28.59 16.84 -4.52
N SER A 4 -28.11 15.64 -4.16
CA SER A 4 -26.70 15.50 -3.79
C SER A 4 -25.87 15.99 -4.98
N PRO A 5 -24.86 16.84 -4.79
CA PRO A 5 -24.01 17.27 -5.89
C PRO A 5 -23.44 16.01 -6.58
N SER A 6 -23.58 15.94 -7.90
CA SER A 6 -23.07 14.83 -8.69
C SER A 6 -21.57 14.70 -8.42
N SER A 7 -21.16 13.56 -7.85
CA SER A 7 -19.75 13.27 -7.56
C SER A 7 -18.93 13.38 -8.84
N ALA A 8 -17.83 14.14 -8.81
CA ALA A 8 -16.98 14.28 -9.98
C ALA A 8 -16.46 12.91 -10.43
N SER A 9 -16.55 12.65 -11.74
CA SER A 9 -16.07 11.41 -12.35
C SER A 9 -14.63 11.10 -11.94
N ILE A 10 -14.32 9.82 -11.70
CA ILE A 10 -12.96 9.41 -11.32
C ILE A 10 -11.90 9.81 -12.37
N TRP A 11 -12.30 9.89 -13.65
CA TRP A 11 -11.43 10.28 -14.75
C TRP A 11 -10.98 11.74 -14.69
N SER A 12 -11.73 12.63 -14.02
CA SER A 12 -11.29 14.02 -13.80
C SER A 12 -10.45 14.18 -12.53
N ARG A 13 -10.56 13.25 -11.57
CA ARG A 13 -9.79 13.22 -10.32
C ARG A 13 -8.50 12.42 -10.47
N LYS A 14 -7.53 12.94 -11.23
CA LYS A 14 -6.28 12.23 -11.60
C LYS A 14 -5.53 11.57 -10.43
N ARG A 15 -5.43 12.23 -9.28
CA ARG A 15 -4.79 11.65 -8.07
C ARG A 15 -5.56 10.45 -7.54
N ASP A 16 -6.88 10.56 -7.49
CA ASP A 16 -7.76 9.49 -7.01
C ASP A 16 -7.78 8.30 -7.99
N LEU A 17 -7.63 8.56 -9.29
CA LEU A 17 -7.45 7.52 -10.30
C LEU A 17 -6.15 6.73 -10.09
N VAL A 18 -5.04 7.40 -9.75
CA VAL A 18 -3.78 6.73 -9.40
C VAL A 18 -3.97 5.85 -8.15
N TYR A 19 -4.62 6.36 -7.11
CA TYR A 19 -4.91 5.57 -5.91
C TYR A 19 -5.82 4.37 -6.21
N LEU A 20 -6.82 4.55 -7.08
CA LEU A 20 -7.72 3.47 -7.49
C LEU A 20 -6.96 2.35 -8.19
N ILE A 21 -6.12 2.70 -9.18
CA ILE A 21 -5.30 1.73 -9.92
C ILE A 21 -4.36 1.00 -8.94
N PHE A 22 -3.73 1.74 -8.03
CA PHE A 22 -2.88 1.16 -7.00
C PHE A 22 -3.64 0.15 -6.15
N PHE A 23 -4.81 0.49 -5.58
CA PHE A 23 -5.56 -0.43 -4.72
C PHE A 23 -6.06 -1.67 -5.47
N ILE A 24 -6.40 -1.55 -6.76
CA ILE A 24 -6.76 -2.70 -7.61
C ILE A 24 -5.58 -3.67 -7.76
N ILE A 25 -4.38 -3.15 -7.98
CA ILE A 25 -3.16 -3.96 -8.13
C ILE A 25 -2.68 -4.49 -6.78
N HIS A 26 -2.83 -3.71 -5.71
CA HIS A 26 -2.29 -4.05 -4.39
C HIS A 26 -3.00 -5.24 -3.76
N ILE A 27 -4.32 -5.41 -3.96
CA ILE A 27 -5.08 -6.55 -3.44
C ILE A 27 -4.45 -7.90 -3.86
N PRO A 28 -4.29 -8.22 -5.16
CA PRO A 28 -3.67 -9.47 -5.55
C PRO A 28 -2.20 -9.56 -5.09
N THR A 29 -1.45 -8.46 -5.05
CA THR A 29 -0.07 -8.47 -4.50
C THR A 29 -0.04 -8.95 -3.05
N ILE A 30 -0.91 -8.42 -2.18
CA ILE A 30 -0.98 -8.84 -0.78
C ILE A 30 -1.25 -10.36 -0.70
N PHE A 31 -2.28 -10.86 -1.39
CA PHE A 31 -2.69 -12.26 -1.25
C PHE A 31 -1.78 -13.26 -1.97
N MET A 32 -1.08 -12.87 -3.03
CA MET A 32 -0.27 -13.77 -3.86
C MET A 32 1.23 -13.69 -3.56
N VAL A 33 1.69 -12.61 -2.91
CA VAL A 33 3.10 -12.38 -2.62
C VAL A 33 3.33 -12.21 -1.12
N ASP A 34 2.74 -11.16 -0.54
CA ASP A 34 3.14 -10.69 0.80
C ASP A 34 2.61 -11.59 1.92
N ALA A 35 1.28 -11.78 1.96
CA ALA A 35 0.57 -12.48 3.03
C ALA A 35 0.60 -14.00 2.93
N VAL A 36 1.10 -14.57 1.84
CA VAL A 36 1.14 -16.04 1.61
C VAL A 36 1.66 -16.82 2.82
N PRO A 37 2.75 -16.41 3.51
CA PRO A 37 3.23 -17.11 4.71
C PRO A 37 2.25 -17.14 5.88
N LEU A 38 1.34 -16.18 5.97
CA LEU A 38 0.33 -16.05 7.03
C LEU A 38 -1.04 -16.60 6.62
N LEU A 39 -1.24 -16.92 5.34
CA LEU A 39 -2.49 -17.51 4.87
C LEU A 39 -2.60 -18.98 5.30
N PRO A 40 -3.81 -19.46 5.66
CA PRO A 40 -4.08 -20.89 5.79
C PRO A 40 -3.65 -21.64 4.52
N THR A 41 -3.15 -22.87 4.67
CA THR A 41 -2.66 -23.69 3.54
C THR A 41 -3.70 -23.84 2.42
N ALA A 42 -4.99 -23.88 2.75
CA ALA A 42 -6.08 -23.93 1.77
C ALA A 42 -6.13 -22.71 0.82
N LEU A 43 -5.57 -21.57 1.21
CA LEU A 43 -5.50 -20.34 0.42
C LEU A 43 -4.12 -20.14 -0.25
N GLN A 44 -3.13 -20.98 0.06
CA GLN A 44 -1.81 -20.94 -0.56
C GLN A 44 -1.85 -21.68 -1.90
N THR A 45 -2.20 -20.96 -2.96
CA THR A 45 -2.34 -21.55 -4.30
C THR A 45 -0.97 -21.87 -4.94
N ASN A 46 -0.95 -22.84 -5.86
CA ASN A 46 0.24 -23.14 -6.66
C ASN A 46 0.75 -21.91 -7.42
N LEU A 47 -0.14 -21.05 -7.91
CA LEU A 47 0.23 -19.82 -8.58
C LEU A 47 0.96 -18.85 -7.64
N ALA A 48 0.48 -18.69 -6.40
CA ALA A 48 1.16 -17.87 -5.40
C ALA A 48 2.58 -18.40 -5.09
N HIS A 49 2.73 -19.72 -4.98
CA HIS A 49 4.05 -20.34 -4.79
C HIS A 49 4.98 -20.10 -5.98
N GLN A 50 4.49 -20.21 -7.22
CA GLN A 50 5.27 -19.96 -8.43
C GLN A 50 5.73 -18.50 -8.53
N ILE A 51 4.82 -17.55 -8.26
CA ILE A 51 5.14 -16.12 -8.26
C ILE A 51 6.19 -15.82 -7.19
N ARG A 52 6.05 -16.37 -5.98
CA ARG A 52 7.04 -16.18 -4.90
C ARG A 52 8.39 -16.82 -5.22
N ALA A 53 8.40 -18.01 -5.83
CA ALA A 53 9.64 -18.63 -6.28
C ALA A 53 10.34 -17.78 -7.34
N PHE A 54 9.59 -17.27 -8.33
CA PHE A 54 10.10 -16.31 -9.31
C PHE A 54 10.64 -15.04 -8.63
N TYR A 55 9.92 -14.50 -7.65
CA TYR A 55 10.34 -13.31 -6.91
C TYR A 55 11.66 -13.53 -6.16
N VAL A 56 11.75 -14.60 -5.37
CA VAL A 56 12.94 -14.93 -4.57
C VAL A 56 14.15 -15.16 -5.47
N THR A 57 13.98 -15.92 -6.56
CA THR A 57 15.06 -16.17 -7.52
C THR A 57 15.51 -14.91 -8.26
N SER A 58 14.59 -13.98 -8.56
CA SER A 58 14.91 -12.75 -9.29
C SER A 58 15.59 -11.69 -8.42
N TYR A 59 15.13 -11.52 -7.18
CA TYR A 59 15.51 -10.37 -6.33
C TYR A 59 16.43 -10.75 -5.18
N ASN A 60 16.44 -12.02 -4.77
CA ASN A 60 17.17 -12.52 -3.60
C ASN A 60 16.89 -11.67 -2.33
N ASP A 61 15.63 -11.26 -2.18
CA ASP A 61 15.11 -10.52 -1.03
C ASP A 61 15.06 -11.43 0.20
N LYS A 62 15.87 -11.11 1.21
CA LYS A 62 16.00 -11.91 2.44
C LYS A 62 14.69 -12.02 3.21
N PHE A 63 13.80 -11.03 3.10
CA PHE A 63 12.50 -11.06 3.78
C PHE A 63 11.62 -12.23 3.34
N PHE A 64 11.80 -12.69 2.10
CA PHE A 64 11.01 -13.77 1.52
C PHE A 64 11.83 -15.04 1.25
N ALA A 65 13.15 -14.92 1.10
CA ALA A 65 14.07 -16.04 0.85
C ALA A 65 14.50 -16.77 2.13
N GLU A 66 14.54 -16.06 3.26
CA GLU A 66 15.04 -16.55 4.54
C GLU A 66 13.92 -16.48 5.60
N ALA A 67 14.20 -16.96 6.81
CA ALA A 67 13.28 -16.78 7.93
C ALA A 67 13.12 -15.28 8.23
N PRO A 68 11.92 -14.70 8.07
CA PRO A 68 11.74 -13.27 8.26
C PRO A 68 11.91 -12.89 9.73
N PRO A 69 12.47 -11.71 10.02
CA PRO A 69 12.49 -11.21 11.39
C PRO A 69 11.05 -10.96 11.89
N PRO A 70 10.77 -11.13 13.20
CA PRO A 70 9.39 -11.02 13.72
C PRO A 70 8.68 -9.70 13.41
N TRP A 71 9.42 -8.59 13.34
CA TRP A 71 8.86 -7.28 12.96
C TRP A 71 8.35 -7.25 11.51
N PHE A 72 8.98 -8.00 10.60
CA PHE A 72 8.54 -8.09 9.21
C PHE A 72 7.26 -8.91 9.13
N THR A 73 7.17 -10.00 9.90
CA THR A 73 5.92 -10.77 10.05
C THR A 73 4.78 -9.89 10.59
N ALA A 74 5.08 -8.98 11.53
CA ALA A 74 4.08 -8.01 11.99
C ALA A 74 3.64 -7.06 10.87
N PHE A 75 4.54 -6.61 9.98
CA PHE A 75 4.17 -5.79 8.82
C PHE A 75 3.29 -6.55 7.83
N ILE A 76 3.61 -7.81 7.53
CA ILE A 76 2.73 -8.67 6.69
C ILE A 76 1.35 -8.81 7.34
N ALA A 77 1.28 -9.00 8.67
CA ALA A 77 0.01 -9.08 9.37
C ALA A 77 -0.78 -7.77 9.25
N MET A 78 -0.13 -6.62 9.36
CA MET A 78 -0.77 -5.32 9.12
C MET A 78 -1.27 -5.18 7.68
N GLU A 79 -0.56 -5.72 6.69
CA GLU A 79 -1.04 -5.75 5.30
C GLU A 79 -2.29 -6.61 5.16
N LEU A 80 -2.29 -7.81 5.73
CA LEU A 80 -3.41 -8.74 5.67
C LEU A 80 -4.66 -8.21 6.41
N PHE A 81 -4.49 -7.70 7.63
CA PHE A 81 -5.61 -7.35 8.50
C PHE A 81 -6.05 -5.88 8.38
N TYR A 82 -5.23 -5.00 7.81
CA TYR A 82 -5.58 -3.60 7.63
C TYR A 82 -5.49 -3.15 6.16
N HIS A 83 -4.39 -3.38 5.45
CA HIS A 83 -4.28 -2.91 4.05
C HIS A 83 -5.27 -3.62 3.13
N ALA A 84 -5.42 -4.94 3.21
CA ALA A 84 -6.33 -5.68 2.35
C ALA A 84 -7.80 -5.25 2.51
N PRO A 85 -8.40 -5.25 3.73
CA PRO A 85 -9.79 -4.81 3.88
C PRO A 85 -9.97 -3.34 3.50
N LEU A 86 -8.99 -2.49 3.80
CA LEU A 86 -9.06 -1.09 3.40
C LEU A 86 -8.97 -0.91 1.88
N SER A 87 -8.12 -1.68 1.20
CA SER A 87 -7.99 -1.62 -0.27
C SER A 87 -9.29 -2.02 -0.95
N ILE A 88 -9.95 -3.07 -0.45
CA ILE A 88 -11.27 -3.51 -0.94
C ILE A 88 -12.32 -2.41 -0.75
N TRP A 89 -12.32 -1.73 0.40
CA TRP A 89 -13.21 -0.59 0.64
C TRP A 89 -12.87 0.65 -0.22
N ALA A 90 -11.58 0.92 -0.42
CA ALA A 90 -11.10 2.11 -1.09
C ALA A 90 -11.53 2.18 -2.55
N ILE A 91 -11.64 1.04 -3.24
CA ILE A 91 -12.06 0.97 -4.65
C ILE A 91 -13.43 1.63 -4.89
N PRO A 92 -14.54 1.14 -4.30
CA PRO A 92 -15.85 1.78 -4.48
C PRO A 92 -15.92 3.17 -3.82
N ALA A 93 -15.17 3.41 -2.73
CA ALA A 93 -15.14 4.70 -2.06
C ALA A 93 -14.51 5.79 -2.96
N LEU A 94 -13.41 5.48 -3.65
CA LEU A 94 -12.76 6.37 -4.61
C LEU A 94 -13.66 6.63 -5.80
N ILE A 95 -14.31 5.60 -6.37
CA ILE A 95 -15.24 5.75 -7.50
C ILE A 95 -16.38 6.71 -7.14
N ARG A 96 -16.93 6.61 -5.93
CA ARG A 96 -18.07 7.42 -5.45
C ARG A 96 -17.68 8.75 -4.81
N ASP A 97 -16.40 9.13 -4.85
CA ASP A 97 -15.87 10.33 -4.18
C ASP A 97 -16.29 10.44 -2.71
N ASN A 98 -16.16 9.32 -1.97
CA ASN A 98 -16.63 9.24 -0.60
C ASN A 98 -15.87 10.21 0.32
N ALA A 99 -16.62 10.97 1.14
CA ALA A 99 -16.06 11.97 2.04
C ALA A 99 -15.02 11.43 3.04
N MET A 100 -15.07 10.13 3.38
CA MET A 100 -14.13 9.47 4.30
C MET A 100 -12.83 9.02 3.65
N VAL A 101 -12.69 9.09 2.31
CA VAL A 101 -11.45 8.71 1.60
C VAL A 101 -10.21 9.37 2.24
N PRO A 102 -10.20 10.69 2.54
CA PRO A 102 -9.01 11.30 3.11
C PRO A 102 -8.63 10.81 4.51
N VAL A 103 -9.59 10.36 5.31
CA VAL A 103 -9.29 9.83 6.65
C VAL A 103 -8.59 8.49 6.53
N HIS A 104 -9.15 7.57 5.73
CA HIS A 104 -8.62 6.23 5.63
C HIS A 104 -7.33 6.15 4.81
N LEU A 105 -7.24 6.88 3.69
CA LEU A 105 -6.01 6.92 2.88
C LEU A 105 -4.85 7.60 3.64
N LEU A 106 -5.13 8.49 4.60
CA LEU A 106 -4.08 9.05 5.44
C LEU A 106 -3.44 7.95 6.30
N ALA A 107 -4.26 7.19 7.03
CA ALA A 107 -3.77 6.12 7.89
C ALA A 107 -3.05 5.03 7.06
N PHE A 108 -3.61 4.66 5.90
CA PHE A 108 -2.94 3.77 4.95
C PHE A 108 -1.58 4.32 4.49
N GLY A 109 -1.56 5.56 4.00
CA GLY A 109 -0.36 6.18 3.43
C GLY A 109 0.78 6.26 4.43
N VAL A 110 0.49 6.63 5.68
CA VAL A 110 1.48 6.70 6.75
C VAL A 110 2.04 5.33 7.05
N GLN A 111 1.17 4.34 7.22
CA GLN A 111 1.61 2.98 7.53
C GLN A 111 2.45 2.39 6.39
N ALA A 112 1.95 2.46 5.15
CA ALA A 112 2.65 1.98 3.96
C ALA A 112 4.03 2.65 3.78
N PHE A 113 4.12 3.96 4.03
CA PHE A 113 5.38 4.69 4.00
C PHE A 113 6.36 4.15 5.06
N VAL A 114 5.93 4.06 6.32
CA VAL A 114 6.81 3.67 7.43
C VAL A 114 7.30 2.24 7.29
N THR A 115 6.41 1.28 6.99
CA THR A 115 6.79 -0.13 6.86
C THR A 115 7.71 -0.34 5.66
N SER A 116 7.39 0.26 4.51
CA SER A 116 8.22 0.13 3.30
C SER A 116 9.57 0.82 3.44
N LEU A 117 9.63 1.98 4.12
CA LEU A 117 10.88 2.67 4.40
C LEU A 117 11.76 1.85 5.36
N ALA A 118 11.18 1.26 6.40
CA ALA A 118 11.91 0.38 7.31
C ALA A 118 12.53 -0.82 6.56
N CYS A 119 11.78 -1.44 5.64
CA CYS A 119 12.30 -2.48 4.77
C CYS A 119 13.46 -1.98 3.90
N LEU A 120 13.35 -0.80 3.27
CA LEU A 120 14.45 -0.23 2.48
C LEU A 120 15.69 0.04 3.32
N VAL A 121 15.54 0.64 4.50
CA VAL A 121 16.67 0.88 5.42
C VAL A 121 17.38 -0.43 5.74
N GLN A 122 16.62 -1.49 6.04
CA GLN A 122 17.16 -2.81 6.29
C GLN A 122 17.84 -3.42 5.05
N VAL A 123 17.26 -3.31 3.85
CA VAL A 123 17.87 -3.77 2.59
C VAL A 123 19.24 -3.13 2.38
N TRP A 124 19.35 -1.83 2.64
CA TRP A 124 20.62 -1.11 2.47
C TRP A 124 21.66 -1.46 3.54
N SER A 125 21.23 -1.94 4.72
CA SER A 125 22.12 -2.45 5.76
C SER A 125 22.70 -3.85 5.49
N TRP A 126 22.17 -4.62 4.54
CA TRP A 126 22.66 -5.98 4.27
C TRP A 126 24.09 -5.99 3.71
N GLU A 127 25.02 -6.65 4.37
CA GLU A 127 26.42 -6.73 3.90
C GLU A 127 26.63 -7.81 2.84
N ASP A 128 25.73 -8.80 2.78
CA ASP A 128 25.77 -9.98 1.90
C ASP A 128 25.04 -9.77 0.56
N ARG A 129 24.74 -8.52 0.19
CA ARG A 129 24.11 -8.17 -1.09
C ARG A 129 24.88 -7.07 -1.81
N THR A 130 25.06 -7.26 -3.11
CA THR A 130 25.68 -6.25 -3.98
C THR A 130 24.82 -5.00 -4.08
N VAL A 131 25.43 -3.86 -4.42
CA VAL A 131 24.69 -2.61 -4.67
C VAL A 131 23.66 -2.77 -5.79
N ALA A 132 23.95 -3.58 -6.81
CA ALA A 132 23.01 -3.86 -7.90
C ALA A 132 21.75 -4.60 -7.40
N GLN A 133 21.92 -5.62 -6.55
CA GLN A 133 20.80 -6.33 -5.92
C GLN A 133 19.98 -5.40 -5.04
N LYS A 134 20.62 -4.60 -4.17
CA LYS A 134 19.94 -3.61 -3.32
C LYS A 134 19.14 -2.60 -4.15
N ARG A 135 19.69 -2.12 -5.26
CA ARG A 135 18.99 -1.22 -6.20
C ARG A 135 17.80 -1.90 -6.85
N SER A 136 17.92 -3.16 -7.26
CA SER A 136 16.82 -3.94 -7.84
C SER A 136 15.65 -4.04 -6.86
N ILE A 137 15.93 -4.39 -5.59
CA ILE A 137 14.90 -4.42 -4.53
C ILE A 137 14.35 -3.00 -4.26
N THR A 138 15.21 -1.98 -4.29
CA THR A 138 14.77 -0.58 -4.14
C THR A 138 13.79 -0.16 -5.24
N MET A 139 13.92 -0.66 -6.46
CA MET A 139 12.96 -0.39 -7.53
C MET A 139 11.58 -1.04 -7.29
N LEU A 140 11.50 -2.07 -6.43
CA LEU A 140 10.24 -2.67 -6.01
C LEU A 140 9.58 -1.92 -4.86
N TYR A 141 10.33 -1.65 -3.78
CA TYR A 141 9.80 -1.02 -2.56
C TYR A 141 9.73 0.51 -2.66
N GLY A 142 10.61 1.14 -3.43
CA GLY A 142 10.67 2.59 -3.63
C GLY A 142 9.36 3.21 -4.10
N PRO A 143 8.66 2.63 -5.10
CA PRO A 143 7.32 3.08 -5.48
C PRO A 143 6.31 3.10 -4.32
N TYR A 144 6.33 2.10 -3.42
CA TYR A 144 5.44 2.07 -2.24
C TYR A 144 5.78 3.19 -1.25
N VAL A 145 7.07 3.44 -0.99
CA VAL A 145 7.53 4.56 -0.15
C VAL A 145 7.09 5.90 -0.73
N ALA A 146 7.35 6.11 -2.02
CA ALA A 146 7.00 7.36 -2.71
C ALA A 146 5.49 7.59 -2.73
N LEU A 147 4.71 6.55 -3.06
CA LEU A 147 3.25 6.64 -3.08
C LEU A 147 2.67 6.86 -1.68
N GLY A 148 3.16 6.14 -0.67
CA GLY A 148 2.72 6.29 0.72
C GLY A 148 2.96 7.72 1.24
N ALA A 149 4.15 8.27 0.99
CA ALA A 149 4.48 9.65 1.34
C ALA A 149 3.56 10.66 0.61
N PHE A 150 3.40 10.49 -0.70
CA PHE A 150 2.54 11.37 -1.50
C PHE A 150 1.07 11.31 -1.06
N MET A 151 0.53 10.12 -0.87
CA MET A 151 -0.84 9.89 -0.40
C MET A 151 -1.06 10.53 0.96
N THR A 152 -0.11 10.34 1.90
CA THR A 152 -0.14 10.96 3.22
C THR A 152 -0.27 12.47 3.13
N LEU A 153 0.63 13.12 2.39
CA LEU A 153 0.64 14.58 2.24
C LEU A 153 -0.64 15.08 1.58
N ASP A 154 -1.09 14.43 0.51
CA ASP A 154 -2.34 14.78 -0.17
C ASP A 154 -3.55 14.70 0.78
N MET A 155 -3.67 13.63 1.57
CA MET A 155 -4.78 13.48 2.51
C MET A 155 -4.72 14.50 3.65
N VAL A 156 -3.54 14.83 4.17
CA VAL A 156 -3.37 15.91 5.15
C VAL A 156 -3.87 17.25 4.59
N PHE A 157 -3.51 17.59 3.36
CA PHE A 157 -3.96 18.85 2.75
C PHE A 157 -5.48 18.87 2.52
N ARG A 158 -6.07 17.77 2.06
CA ARG A 158 -7.53 17.66 1.88
C ARG A 158 -8.28 17.81 3.21
N LEU A 159 -7.83 17.12 4.26
CA LEU A 159 -8.43 17.19 5.58
C LEU A 159 -8.29 18.59 6.19
N ARG A 160 -7.08 19.17 6.13
CA ARG A 160 -6.82 20.52 6.60
C ARG A 160 -7.72 21.55 5.92
N GLY A 161 -7.87 21.47 4.59
CA GLY A 161 -8.76 22.36 3.84
C GLY A 161 -10.20 22.31 4.32
N ARG A 162 -10.71 21.11 4.63
CA ARG A 162 -12.08 20.92 5.15
C ARG A 162 -12.24 21.41 6.58
N LEU A 163 -11.25 21.20 7.45
CA LEU A 163 -11.31 21.62 8.85
C LEU A 163 -11.16 23.13 9.01
N VAL A 164 -10.19 23.74 8.32
CA VAL A 164 -9.93 25.18 8.39
C VAL A 164 -11.02 25.97 7.65
N GLY A 165 -11.52 25.46 6.52
CA GLY A 165 -12.62 26.09 5.78
C GLY A 165 -13.90 26.19 6.60
N LYS A 166 -14.23 25.16 7.40
CA LYS A 166 -15.38 25.17 8.31
C LYS A 166 -15.28 26.24 9.41
N ARG A 167 -14.07 26.50 9.93
CA ARG A 167 -13.85 27.52 10.97
C ARG A 167 -14.02 28.96 10.49
N LYS A 168 -13.98 29.23 9.18
CA LYS A 168 -14.24 30.57 8.63
C LYS A 168 -15.73 30.88 8.40
N LEU A 169 -16.59 29.86 8.46
CA LEU A 169 -18.03 29.96 8.20
C LEU A 169 -18.88 29.80 9.47
N ALA A 170 -18.23 29.53 10.62
CA ALA A 170 -18.83 29.43 11.94
C ALA A 170 -18.39 30.64 12.77
#